data_AF-A0A2V6J569-F1
#
_entry.id   AF-A0A2V6J569-F1
#
_cell.length_a   1.000
_cell.length_b   1.000
_cell.length_c   1.000
_cell.angle_alpha   90.00
_cell.angle_beta   90.00
_cell.angle_gamma   90.00
#
_symmetry.space_group_name_H-M   'P 1'
#
loop_
_entity.id
_entity.type
_entity.pdbx_description
1 polymer ?
#
loop_
_entity_poly.entity_id
_entity_poly.type
_entity_poly.pdbx_seq_one_letter_code
_entity_poly.pdbx_strand_id
1 'polypeptide(L)'
;MSYQLRRNQTLGANLRRICRKQVDGALEIVRGEREANDTPVHETRKHLKKARAALQMVADEIGRPHYKKQNHCFRGVARLISDVRDAEVRLQTVRQLQEITLRTSQQTFRKTEELLLAELEHFVAAFAGWQKQAAPQLEKLQEEIEEWPVENLDCKDIRCAAQRAYKSARHALVCAKSKPTPENFHEFRSEAKRLLYQLRILRPINPLVIGALIDDLDSVAEVFGRSHDLYFLGERLRYDGAQPPPRETRELVTVIEASEVELQNRGVDLAERFLEERPRDFGRRLGTWLQQWVRGEAPTVADALVCHDVSVLK
;
A
#
# COMPACT_ATOMS: atom_id res chain seq x y z
N MET A 1 -3.10 1.88 -19.79
CA MET A 1 -2.59 1.28 -18.53
C MET A 1 -3.38 0.03 -18.15
N SER A 2 -2.77 -0.95 -17.47
CA SER A 2 -3.44 -2.22 -17.09
C SER A 2 -4.25 -2.14 -15.79
N TYR A 3 -3.97 -1.15 -14.93
CA TYR A 3 -4.50 -1.05 -13.56
C TYR A 3 -5.63 -0.02 -13.39
N GLN A 4 -6.42 0.21 -14.44
CA GLN A 4 -7.47 1.24 -14.48
C GLN A 4 -8.73 0.66 -15.14
N LEU A 5 -9.89 1.22 -14.79
CA LEU A 5 -11.15 0.93 -15.49
C LEU A 5 -11.07 1.30 -16.98
N ARG A 6 -11.82 0.57 -17.81
CA ARG A 6 -11.97 0.77 -19.25
C ARG A 6 -13.45 0.76 -19.61
N ARG A 7 -13.89 1.72 -20.42
CA ARG A 7 -15.30 1.88 -20.81
C ARG A 7 -15.84 0.72 -21.66
N ASN A 8 -14.97 0.02 -22.39
CA ASN A 8 -15.36 -1.07 -23.28
C ASN A 8 -15.58 -2.43 -22.58
N GLN A 9 -15.72 -2.43 -21.25
CA GLN A 9 -15.89 -3.63 -20.43
C GLN A 9 -16.83 -3.31 -19.26
N THR A 10 -17.55 -4.33 -18.76
CA THR A 10 -18.35 -4.18 -17.52
C THR A 10 -17.44 -3.87 -16.32
N LEU A 11 -18.01 -3.35 -15.23
CA LEU A 11 -17.25 -3.03 -14.02
C LEU A 11 -16.59 -4.28 -13.42
N GLY A 12 -17.31 -5.40 -13.37
CA GLY A 12 -16.76 -6.67 -12.92
C GLY A 12 -15.66 -7.22 -13.82
N ALA A 13 -15.86 -7.21 -15.15
CA ALA A 13 -14.82 -7.64 -16.09
C ALA A 13 -13.54 -6.80 -15.96
N ASN A 14 -13.68 -5.49 -15.68
CA ASN A 14 -12.53 -4.64 -15.37
C ASN A 14 -11.79 -5.09 -14.11
N LEU A 15 -12.50 -5.36 -13.00
CA LEU A 15 -11.88 -5.77 -11.74
C LEU A 15 -11.23 -7.16 -11.84
N ARG A 16 -11.89 -8.12 -12.50
CA ARG A 16 -11.33 -9.44 -12.82
C ARG A 16 -10.01 -9.29 -13.60
N ARG A 17 -10.05 -8.56 -14.72
CA ARG A 17 -8.88 -8.27 -15.56
C ARG A 17 -7.76 -7.59 -14.77
N ILE A 18 -8.10 -6.60 -13.94
CA ILE A 18 -7.11 -5.86 -13.13
C ILE A 18 -6.44 -6.81 -12.14
N CYS A 19 -7.22 -7.59 -11.39
CA CYS A 19 -6.70 -8.55 -10.42
C CYS A 19 -5.79 -9.57 -11.10
N ARG A 20 -6.29 -10.21 -12.17
CA ARG A 20 -5.50 -11.17 -12.95
C ARG A 20 -4.20 -10.56 -13.46
N LYS A 21 -4.23 -9.39 -14.12
CA LYS A 21 -3.00 -8.77 -14.62
C LYS A 21 -1.97 -8.44 -13.54
N GLN A 22 -2.39 -8.27 -12.28
CA GLN A 22 -1.43 -8.13 -11.18
C GLN A 22 -0.88 -9.48 -10.74
N VAL A 23 -1.68 -10.54 -10.75
CA VAL A 23 -1.19 -11.92 -10.52
C VAL A 23 -0.22 -12.34 -11.63
N ASP A 24 -0.56 -12.08 -12.90
CA ASP A 24 0.31 -12.34 -14.05
C ASP A 24 1.66 -11.62 -13.90
N GLY A 25 1.63 -10.33 -13.55
CA GLY A 25 2.86 -9.57 -13.30
C GLY A 25 3.68 -10.08 -12.11
N ALA A 26 3.02 -10.59 -11.06
CA ALA A 26 3.73 -11.27 -9.98
C ALA A 26 4.37 -12.58 -10.44
N LEU A 27 3.68 -13.37 -11.27
CA LEU A 27 4.20 -14.61 -11.85
C LEU A 27 5.42 -14.36 -12.75
N GLU A 28 5.35 -13.37 -13.63
CA GLU A 28 6.46 -12.97 -14.50
C GLU A 28 7.73 -12.67 -13.68
N ILE A 29 7.59 -11.93 -12.58
CA ILE A 29 8.70 -11.62 -11.66
C ILE A 29 9.19 -12.87 -10.93
N VAL A 30 8.28 -13.69 -10.40
CA VAL A 30 8.59 -14.93 -9.67
C VAL A 30 9.32 -15.94 -10.55
N ARG A 31 8.99 -16.01 -11.84
CA ARG A 31 9.62 -16.92 -12.82
C ARG A 31 10.90 -16.35 -13.43
N GLY A 32 11.23 -15.08 -13.18
CA GLY A 32 12.35 -14.41 -13.83
C GLY A 32 12.13 -14.12 -15.32
N GLU A 33 10.87 -14.15 -15.77
CA GLU A 33 10.49 -13.82 -17.16
C GLU A 33 10.53 -12.30 -17.40
N ARG A 34 10.54 -11.52 -16.32
CA ARG A 34 10.64 -10.07 -16.34
C ARG A 34 11.64 -9.56 -15.32
N GLU A 35 12.50 -8.66 -15.76
CA GLU A 35 13.39 -7.94 -14.86
C GLU A 35 12.60 -7.01 -13.94
N ALA A 36 12.87 -7.09 -12.64
CA ALA A 36 12.27 -6.21 -11.65
C ALA A 36 12.93 -4.82 -11.73
N ASN A 37 12.13 -3.76 -11.61
CA ASN A 37 12.66 -2.38 -11.55
C ASN A 37 13.41 -2.07 -10.25
N ASP A 38 13.19 -2.90 -9.23
CA ASP A 38 13.77 -2.85 -7.89
C ASP A 38 14.08 -4.32 -7.52
N THR A 39 13.86 -4.75 -6.28
CA THR A 39 13.99 -6.17 -5.94
C THR A 39 12.79 -7.01 -6.43
N PRO A 40 12.98 -8.28 -6.83
CA PRO A 40 11.88 -9.19 -7.14
C PRO A 40 10.87 -9.34 -6.00
N VAL A 41 11.34 -9.26 -4.75
CA VAL A 41 10.51 -9.29 -3.54
C VAL A 41 9.61 -8.05 -3.46
N HIS A 42 10.17 -6.86 -3.64
CA HIS A 42 9.41 -5.61 -3.60
C HIS A 42 8.33 -5.57 -4.70
N GLU A 43 8.71 -5.85 -5.95
CA GLU A 43 7.78 -5.79 -7.08
C GLU A 43 6.68 -6.87 -6.97
N THR A 44 7.01 -8.09 -6.51
CA THR A 44 6.01 -9.11 -6.20
C THR A 44 5.02 -8.59 -5.15
N ARG A 45 5.49 -8.05 -4.02
CA ARG A 45 4.61 -7.50 -2.96
C ARG A 45 3.72 -6.37 -3.47
N LYS A 46 4.24 -5.52 -4.34
CA LYS A 46 3.48 -4.43 -4.97
C LYS A 46 2.35 -4.95 -5.85
N HIS A 47 2.60 -5.98 -6.64
CA HIS A 47 1.57 -6.68 -7.41
C HIS A 47 0.51 -7.32 -6.50
N LEU A 48 0.92 -8.03 -5.43
CA LEU A 48 -0.01 -8.63 -4.46
C LEU A 48 -0.91 -7.57 -3.79
N LYS A 49 -0.34 -6.43 -3.37
CA LYS A 49 -1.13 -5.32 -2.77
C LYS A 49 -2.18 -4.78 -3.73
N LYS A 50 -1.81 -4.59 -5.00
CA LYS A 50 -2.70 -4.12 -6.07
C LYS A 50 -3.80 -5.15 -6.39
N ALA A 51 -3.45 -6.43 -6.54
CA ALA A 51 -4.42 -7.50 -6.77
C ALA A 51 -5.45 -7.58 -5.63
N ARG A 52 -4.98 -7.53 -4.38
CA ARG A 52 -5.85 -7.54 -3.19
C ARG A 52 -6.81 -6.35 -3.12
N ALA A 53 -6.39 -5.17 -3.57
CA ALA A 53 -7.27 -4.00 -3.62
C ALA A 53 -8.45 -4.21 -4.60
N ALA A 54 -8.21 -4.86 -5.76
CA ALA A 54 -9.26 -5.25 -6.69
C ALA A 54 -10.16 -6.37 -6.13
N LEU A 55 -9.58 -7.40 -5.51
CA LEU A 55 -10.32 -8.46 -4.81
C LEU A 55 -11.29 -7.89 -3.75
N GLN A 56 -10.85 -6.88 -3.00
CA GLN A 56 -11.67 -6.22 -1.98
C GLN A 56 -12.85 -5.45 -2.58
N MET A 57 -12.78 -5.02 -3.84
CA MET A 57 -13.88 -4.33 -4.51
C MET A 57 -14.98 -5.29 -4.99
N VAL A 58 -14.64 -6.55 -5.24
CA VAL A 58 -15.61 -7.61 -5.64
C VAL A 58 -16.09 -8.48 -4.47
N ALA A 59 -15.62 -8.20 -3.25
CA ALA A 59 -15.74 -9.12 -2.12
C ALA A 59 -17.18 -9.54 -1.76
N ASP A 60 -18.14 -8.63 -1.91
CA ASP A 60 -19.55 -8.91 -1.64
C ASP A 60 -20.15 -9.83 -2.71
N GLU A 61 -19.82 -9.59 -3.97
CA GLU A 61 -20.33 -10.31 -5.14
C GLU A 61 -19.80 -11.75 -5.22
N ILE A 62 -18.50 -11.96 -5.04
CA ILE A 62 -17.90 -13.31 -5.06
C ILE A 62 -18.25 -14.13 -3.80
N GLY A 63 -18.81 -13.48 -2.78
CA GLY A 63 -19.19 -14.07 -1.51
C GLY A 63 -18.04 -14.25 -0.51
N ARG A 64 -18.40 -14.18 0.78
CA ARG A 64 -17.46 -14.22 1.91
C ARG A 64 -16.51 -15.43 1.91
N PRO A 65 -16.95 -16.67 1.58
CA PRO A 65 -16.04 -17.83 1.55
C PRO A 65 -14.94 -17.69 0.49
N HIS A 66 -15.29 -17.37 -0.75
CA HIS A 66 -14.32 -17.18 -1.84
C HIS A 66 -13.36 -16.02 -1.55
N TYR A 67 -13.90 -14.88 -1.10
CA TYR A 67 -13.07 -13.74 -0.69
C TYR A 67 -12.05 -14.12 0.39
N LYS A 68 -12.49 -14.80 1.46
CA LYS A 68 -11.59 -15.22 2.56
C LYS A 68 -10.49 -16.15 2.06
N LYS A 69 -10.85 -17.14 1.23
CA LYS A 69 -9.91 -18.11 0.67
C LYS A 69 -8.85 -17.41 -0.19
N GLN A 70 -9.26 -16.59 -1.15
CA GLN A 70 -8.32 -15.89 -2.04
C GLN A 70 -7.47 -14.87 -1.30
N ASN A 71 -8.06 -14.08 -0.40
CA ASN A 71 -7.30 -13.12 0.42
C ASN A 71 -6.32 -13.84 1.37
N HIS A 72 -6.64 -15.05 1.84
CA HIS A 72 -5.69 -15.88 2.60
C HIS A 72 -4.53 -16.33 1.72
N CYS A 73 -4.78 -16.79 0.49
CA CYS A 73 -3.74 -17.19 -0.45
C CYS A 73 -2.80 -16.02 -0.80
N PHE A 74 -3.34 -14.84 -1.13
CA PHE A 74 -2.51 -13.64 -1.34
C PHE A 74 -1.63 -13.30 -0.11
N ARG A 75 -2.17 -13.45 1.10
CA ARG A 75 -1.41 -13.26 2.35
C ARG A 75 -0.40 -14.38 2.62
N GLY A 76 -0.66 -15.59 2.13
CA GLY A 76 0.27 -16.72 2.16
C GLY A 76 1.50 -16.40 1.32
N VAL A 77 1.30 -16.03 0.05
CA VAL A 77 2.40 -15.63 -0.85
C VAL A 77 3.19 -14.45 -0.27
N ALA A 78 2.50 -13.42 0.24
CA ALA A 78 3.19 -12.26 0.83
C ALA A 78 4.02 -12.60 2.08
N ARG A 79 3.64 -13.64 2.84
CA ARG A 79 4.37 -14.13 4.02
C ARG A 79 5.64 -14.90 3.66
N LEU A 80 5.71 -15.54 2.49
CA LEU A 80 6.92 -16.22 2.03
C LEU A 80 8.12 -15.28 1.87
N ILE A 81 7.84 -13.98 1.69
CA ILE A 81 8.82 -12.94 1.39
C ILE A 81 8.76 -11.75 2.35
N SER A 82 8.11 -11.91 3.52
CA SER A 82 8.06 -10.83 4.51
C SER A 82 9.45 -10.52 5.05
N ASP A 83 10.17 -11.54 5.50
CA ASP A 83 11.38 -11.35 6.29
C ASP A 83 12.52 -10.80 5.42
N VAL A 84 12.63 -11.30 4.18
CA VAL A 84 13.53 -10.73 3.16
C VAL A 84 13.19 -9.27 2.91
N ARG A 85 11.89 -8.93 2.77
CA ARG A 85 11.50 -7.53 2.54
C ARG A 85 11.83 -6.64 3.72
N ASP A 86 11.60 -7.11 4.93
CA ASP A 86 11.84 -6.32 6.14
C ASP A 86 13.35 -6.10 6.32
N ALA A 87 14.20 -7.07 5.98
CA ALA A 87 15.65 -6.90 5.93
C ALA A 87 16.11 -5.90 4.85
N GLU A 88 15.54 -5.97 3.63
CA GLU A 88 15.80 -4.99 2.57
C GLU A 88 15.46 -3.56 3.04
N VAL A 89 14.31 -3.41 3.70
CA VAL A 89 13.84 -2.13 4.24
C VAL A 89 14.80 -1.61 5.31
N ARG A 90 15.20 -2.43 6.28
CA ARG A 90 16.15 -2.00 7.33
C ARG A 90 17.48 -1.51 6.74
N LEU A 91 18.05 -2.25 5.79
CA LEU A 91 19.29 -1.86 5.11
C LEU A 91 19.10 -0.56 4.31
N GLN A 92 17.99 -0.41 3.62
CA GLN A 92 17.68 0.82 2.88
C GLN A 92 17.53 2.02 3.83
N THR A 93 16.85 1.85 4.95
CA THR A 93 16.63 2.89 5.95
C THR A 93 17.94 3.38 6.57
N VAL A 94 18.86 2.48 6.96
CA VAL A 94 20.14 2.91 7.54
C VAL A 94 20.99 3.67 6.51
N ARG A 95 20.98 3.26 5.23
CA ARG A 95 21.68 3.96 4.16
C ARG A 95 21.13 5.38 3.95
N GLN A 96 19.81 5.52 3.94
CA GLN A 96 19.17 6.83 3.83
C GLN A 96 19.50 7.74 5.02
N LEU A 97 19.47 7.20 6.24
CA LEU A 97 19.88 7.96 7.43
C LEU A 97 21.34 8.38 7.34
N GLN A 98 22.24 7.48 6.93
CA GLN A 98 23.66 7.77 6.74
C GLN A 98 23.88 8.89 5.70
N GLU A 99 23.19 8.88 4.57
CA GLU A 99 23.27 9.96 3.57
C GLU A 99 22.83 11.32 4.14
N ILE A 100 21.82 11.34 5.00
CA ILE A 100 21.33 12.56 5.64
C ILE A 100 22.32 13.05 6.71
N THR A 101 22.77 12.16 7.61
CA THR A 101 23.67 12.52 8.72
C THR A 101 25.08 12.85 8.27
N LEU A 102 25.56 12.24 7.18
CA LEU A 102 26.84 12.61 6.57
C LEU A 102 26.86 14.08 6.14
N ARG A 103 25.73 14.60 5.66
CA ARG A 103 25.58 15.99 5.22
C ARG A 103 25.43 16.97 6.39
N THR A 104 24.96 16.52 7.55
CA THR A 104 24.58 17.41 8.67
C THR A 104 25.48 17.31 9.89
N SER A 105 25.92 16.10 10.28
CA SER A 105 26.68 15.83 11.50
C SER A 105 27.98 15.06 11.30
N GLN A 106 28.34 14.72 10.05
CA GLN A 106 29.48 13.86 9.69
C GLN A 106 29.47 12.48 10.37
N GLN A 107 28.34 12.04 10.93
CA GLN A 107 28.19 10.71 11.51
C GLN A 107 28.03 9.66 10.41
N THR A 108 28.68 8.51 10.62
CA THR A 108 28.53 7.31 9.78
C THR A 108 28.06 6.16 10.63
N PHE A 109 27.17 5.33 10.06
CA PHE A 109 26.61 4.14 10.69
C PHE A 109 27.10 2.86 9.99
N ARG A 110 28.38 2.86 9.63
CA ARG A 110 28.98 1.85 8.74
C ARG A 110 28.92 0.44 9.32
N LYS A 111 29.16 0.28 10.63
CA LYS A 111 29.13 -1.05 11.26
C LYS A 111 27.69 -1.59 11.30
N THR A 112 26.74 -0.69 11.52
CA THR A 112 25.32 -1.03 11.48
C THR A 112 24.88 -1.43 10.07
N GLU A 113 25.34 -0.70 9.05
CA GLU A 113 25.11 -1.05 7.64
C GLU A 113 25.69 -2.43 7.30
N GLU A 114 26.94 -2.71 7.67
CA GLU A 114 27.59 -4.01 7.46
C GLU A 114 26.83 -5.16 8.13
N LEU A 115 26.36 -4.95 9.36
CA LEU A 115 25.54 -5.93 10.08
C LEU A 115 24.21 -6.21 9.35
N LEU A 116 23.51 -5.18 8.91
CA LEU A 116 22.22 -5.31 8.22
C LEU A 116 22.37 -5.90 6.81
N LEU A 117 23.50 -5.65 6.15
CA LEU A 117 23.84 -6.30 4.88
C LEU A 117 24.02 -7.81 5.07
N ALA A 118 24.80 -8.22 6.07
CA ALA A 118 24.99 -9.64 6.40
C ALA A 118 23.67 -10.31 6.80
N GLU A 119 22.80 -9.61 7.53
CA GLU A 119 21.45 -10.08 7.84
C GLU A 119 20.60 -10.28 6.57
N LEU A 120 20.62 -9.32 5.64
CA LEU A 120 19.90 -9.45 4.38
C LEU A 120 20.41 -10.64 3.56
N GLU A 121 21.73 -10.81 3.45
CA GLU A 121 22.34 -11.96 2.76
C GLU A 121 21.90 -13.30 3.37
N HIS A 122 21.84 -13.36 4.71
CA HIS A 122 21.34 -14.53 5.42
C HIS A 122 19.87 -14.83 5.08
N PHE A 123 18.99 -13.82 5.11
CA PHE A 123 17.58 -13.99 4.74
C PHE A 123 17.42 -14.38 3.28
N VAL A 124 18.15 -13.76 2.36
CA VAL A 124 18.11 -14.13 0.93
C VAL A 124 18.51 -15.58 0.73
N ALA A 125 19.55 -16.06 1.44
CA ALA A 125 19.98 -17.45 1.38
C ALA A 125 18.96 -18.41 2.04
N ALA A 126 18.45 -18.07 3.22
CA ALA A 126 17.49 -18.90 3.97
C ALA A 126 16.15 -19.05 3.23
N PHE A 127 15.74 -18.02 2.49
CA PHE A 127 14.52 -18.01 1.70
C PHE A 127 14.78 -18.26 0.21
N ALA A 128 15.96 -18.77 -0.14
CA ALA A 128 16.27 -19.14 -1.51
C ALA A 128 15.23 -20.14 -2.05
N GLY A 129 14.68 -19.87 -3.23
CA GLY A 129 13.66 -20.71 -3.84
C GLY A 129 12.25 -20.50 -3.33
N TRP A 130 11.96 -19.42 -2.57
CA TRP A 130 10.58 -19.00 -2.23
C TRP A 130 9.66 -18.95 -3.48
N GLN A 131 10.25 -18.68 -4.65
CA GLN A 131 9.58 -18.67 -5.95
C GLN A 131 8.89 -20.00 -6.26
N LYS A 132 9.51 -21.14 -5.91
CA LYS A 132 8.95 -22.49 -6.12
C LYS A 132 7.68 -22.73 -5.29
N GLN A 133 7.52 -22.02 -4.17
CA GLN A 133 6.32 -22.06 -3.33
C GLN A 133 5.29 -21.01 -3.74
N ALA A 134 5.74 -19.85 -4.24
CA ALA A 134 4.88 -18.75 -4.65
C ALA A 134 4.19 -19.00 -5.99
N ALA A 135 4.92 -19.53 -6.99
CA ALA A 135 4.40 -19.78 -8.33
C ALA A 135 3.10 -20.62 -8.36
N PRO A 136 3.03 -21.82 -7.76
CA PRO A 136 1.79 -22.63 -7.81
C PRO A 136 0.61 -21.97 -7.08
N GLN A 137 0.88 -21.17 -6.03
CA GLN A 137 -0.18 -20.41 -5.35
C GLN A 137 -0.73 -19.28 -6.21
N LEU A 138 0.14 -18.61 -6.97
CA LEU A 138 -0.25 -17.54 -7.89
C LEU A 138 -0.97 -18.10 -9.13
N GLU A 139 -0.54 -19.23 -9.68
CA GLU A 139 -1.23 -19.94 -10.77
C GLU A 139 -2.65 -20.33 -10.35
N LYS A 140 -2.79 -20.94 -9.16
CA LYS A 140 -4.11 -21.25 -8.61
C LYS A 140 -4.98 -20.00 -8.42
N LEU A 141 -4.41 -18.89 -7.94
CA LEU A 141 -5.13 -17.63 -7.84
C LEU A 141 -5.59 -17.12 -9.21
N GLN A 142 -4.75 -17.26 -10.24
CA GLN A 142 -5.08 -16.87 -11.61
C GLN A 142 -6.31 -17.63 -12.11
N GLU A 143 -6.35 -18.96 -11.95
CA GLU A 143 -7.49 -19.81 -12.30
C GLU A 143 -8.75 -19.41 -11.52
N GLU A 144 -8.65 -19.26 -10.19
CA GLU A 144 -9.79 -18.92 -9.35
C GLU A 144 -10.34 -17.49 -9.59
N ILE A 145 -9.53 -16.58 -10.15
CA ILE A 145 -9.98 -15.23 -10.54
C ILE A 145 -10.83 -15.27 -11.81
N GLU A 146 -10.53 -16.15 -12.76
CA GLU A 146 -11.29 -16.24 -14.01
C GLU A 146 -12.75 -16.66 -13.76
N GLU A 147 -12.97 -17.50 -12.75
CA GLU A 147 -14.28 -18.02 -12.33
C GLU A 147 -15.10 -17.06 -11.43
N TRP A 148 -14.64 -15.82 -11.22
CA TRP A 148 -15.39 -14.86 -10.40
C TRP A 148 -16.76 -14.54 -10.99
N PRO A 149 -17.88 -14.73 -10.26
CA PRO A 149 -19.21 -14.33 -10.74
C PRO A 149 -19.39 -12.83 -10.56
N VAL A 150 -18.87 -11.99 -11.45
CA VAL A 150 -18.82 -10.51 -11.28
C VAL A 150 -19.60 -9.75 -12.35
N GLU A 151 -20.36 -10.45 -13.18
CA GLU A 151 -21.11 -9.92 -14.31
C GLU A 151 -22.15 -8.87 -13.88
N ASN A 152 -22.70 -9.01 -12.66
CA ASN A 152 -23.78 -8.16 -12.15
C ASN A 152 -23.30 -6.94 -11.34
N LEU A 153 -21.98 -6.75 -11.17
CA LEU A 153 -21.46 -5.62 -10.41
C LEU A 153 -21.87 -4.29 -11.02
N ASP A 154 -22.50 -3.44 -10.20
CA ASP A 154 -23.00 -2.14 -10.61
C ASP A 154 -22.20 -0.96 -10.02
N CYS A 155 -22.63 0.26 -10.32
CA CYS A 155 -21.98 1.46 -9.80
C CYS A 155 -22.08 1.57 -8.27
N LYS A 156 -23.17 1.08 -7.66
CA LYS A 156 -23.41 1.12 -6.22
C LYS A 156 -22.44 0.21 -5.50
N ASP A 157 -22.13 -0.97 -6.03
CA ASP A 157 -21.19 -1.92 -5.42
C ASP A 157 -19.77 -1.35 -5.37
N ILE A 158 -19.28 -0.84 -6.51
CA ILE A 158 -17.97 -0.20 -6.63
C ILE A 158 -17.85 0.99 -5.67
N ARG A 159 -18.88 1.85 -5.65
CA ARG A 159 -18.97 2.99 -4.74
C ARG A 159 -18.92 2.55 -3.28
N CYS A 160 -19.72 1.55 -2.90
CA CYS A 160 -19.76 1.01 -1.55
C CYS A 160 -18.40 0.46 -1.11
N ALA A 161 -17.68 -0.24 -1.99
CA ALA A 161 -16.35 -0.74 -1.71
C ALA A 161 -15.34 0.37 -1.41
N ALA A 162 -15.27 1.40 -2.27
CA ALA A 162 -14.38 2.54 -2.06
C ALA A 162 -14.74 3.34 -0.79
N GLN A 163 -16.04 3.55 -0.55
CA GLN A 163 -16.54 4.20 0.67
C GLN A 163 -16.16 3.42 1.93
N ARG A 164 -16.20 2.08 1.90
CA ARG A 164 -15.76 1.24 3.01
C ARG A 164 -14.26 1.40 3.26
N ALA A 165 -13.44 1.43 2.20
CA ALA A 165 -12.01 1.66 2.35
C ALA A 165 -11.70 3.01 2.97
N TYR A 166 -12.38 4.07 2.53
CA TYR A 166 -12.28 5.40 3.12
C TYR A 166 -12.70 5.41 4.60
N LYS A 167 -13.84 4.80 4.92
CA LYS A 167 -14.32 4.70 6.31
C LYS A 167 -13.33 3.97 7.21
N SER A 168 -12.76 2.86 6.74
CA SER A 168 -11.76 2.10 7.50
C SER A 168 -10.47 2.88 7.71
N ALA A 169 -9.96 3.57 6.69
CA ALA A 169 -8.79 4.43 6.83
C ALA A 169 -9.03 5.53 7.87
N ARG A 170 -10.19 6.19 7.83
CA ARG A 170 -10.59 7.19 8.84
C ARG A 170 -10.68 6.60 10.24
N HIS A 171 -11.26 5.41 10.39
CA HIS A 171 -11.33 4.75 11.69
C HIS A 171 -9.95 4.37 12.24
N ALA A 172 -9.10 3.79 11.39
CA ALA A 172 -7.73 3.43 11.76
C ALA A 172 -6.90 4.66 12.15
N LEU A 173 -7.10 5.81 11.48
CA LEU A 173 -6.46 7.07 11.88
C LEU A 173 -6.90 7.49 13.28
N VAL A 174 -8.19 7.43 13.59
CA VAL A 174 -8.71 7.75 14.93
C VAL A 174 -8.06 6.84 15.98
N CYS A 175 -8.00 5.53 15.72
CA CYS A 175 -7.35 4.58 16.62
C CYS A 175 -5.87 4.89 16.82
N ALA A 176 -5.13 5.18 15.74
CA ALA A 176 -3.72 5.55 15.79
C ALA A 176 -3.49 6.85 16.55
N LYS A 177 -4.36 7.86 16.41
CA LYS A 177 -4.27 9.10 17.18
C LYS A 177 -4.57 8.89 18.67
N SER A 178 -5.61 8.11 18.99
CA SER A 178 -6.00 7.86 20.38
C SER A 178 -5.00 6.95 21.11
N LYS A 179 -4.37 6.02 20.39
CA LYS A 179 -3.37 5.10 20.91
C LYS A 179 -2.24 4.98 19.88
N PRO A 180 -1.21 5.86 19.94
CA PRO A 180 -0.14 5.91 18.94
C PRO A 180 0.86 4.77 19.14
N THR A 181 0.45 3.55 18.76
CA THR A 181 1.34 2.40 18.73
C THR A 181 1.73 2.04 17.29
N PRO A 182 2.89 1.38 17.10
CA PRO A 182 3.35 0.93 15.79
C PRO A 182 2.31 0.09 15.04
N GLU A 183 1.57 -0.75 15.76
CA GLU A 183 0.53 -1.61 15.17
C GLU A 183 -0.63 -0.77 14.63
N ASN A 184 -1.08 0.26 15.37
CA ASN A 184 -2.17 1.12 14.95
C ASN A 184 -1.76 1.99 13.76
N PHE A 185 -0.54 2.53 13.75
CA PHE A 185 -0.02 3.26 12.58
C PHE A 185 0.19 2.35 11.36
N HIS A 186 0.63 1.10 11.57
CA HIS A 186 0.75 0.12 10.50
C HIS A 186 -0.61 -0.30 9.94
N GLU A 187 -1.64 -0.45 10.79
CA GLU A 187 -3.02 -0.67 10.37
C GLU A 187 -3.52 0.52 9.53
N PHE A 188 -3.33 1.75 10.03
CA PHE A 188 -3.69 2.96 9.28
C PHE A 188 -3.01 3.01 7.91
N ARG A 189 -1.69 2.80 7.84
CA ARG A 189 -0.95 2.75 6.57
C ARG A 189 -1.48 1.68 5.62
N SER A 190 -1.82 0.50 6.14
CA SER A 190 -2.39 -0.59 5.35
C SER A 190 -3.72 -0.19 4.73
N GLU A 191 -4.58 0.47 5.51
CA GLU A 191 -5.88 0.99 5.07
C GLU A 191 -5.75 2.15 4.08
N ALA A 192 -4.80 3.06 4.30
CA ALA A 192 -4.49 4.16 3.38
C ALA A 192 -4.00 3.62 2.03
N LYS A 193 -3.08 2.65 2.01
CA LYS A 193 -2.63 2.00 0.77
C LYS A 193 -3.76 1.23 0.07
N ARG A 194 -4.68 0.61 0.81
CA ARG A 194 -5.88 -0.01 0.21
C ARG A 194 -6.69 1.02 -0.56
N LEU A 195 -7.06 2.13 0.09
CA LEU A 195 -7.84 3.19 -0.55
C LEU A 195 -7.09 3.78 -1.76
N LEU A 196 -5.80 4.04 -1.63
CA LEU A 196 -4.95 4.53 -2.73
C LEU A 196 -5.04 3.62 -3.96
N TYR A 197 -4.89 2.31 -3.78
CA TYR A 197 -4.96 1.36 -4.90
C TYR A 197 -6.35 1.28 -5.52
N GLN A 198 -7.42 1.46 -4.75
CA GLN A 198 -8.78 1.51 -5.29
C GLN A 198 -9.01 2.82 -6.06
N LEU A 199 -8.56 3.97 -5.54
CA LEU A 199 -8.62 5.24 -6.25
C LEU A 199 -7.84 5.19 -7.57
N ARG A 200 -6.68 4.53 -7.61
CA ARG A 200 -5.92 4.30 -8.84
C ARG A 200 -6.70 3.52 -9.91
N ILE A 201 -7.50 2.53 -9.51
CA ILE A 201 -8.41 1.82 -10.41
C ILE A 201 -9.46 2.78 -10.97
N LEU A 202 -10.02 3.60 -10.08
CA LEU A 202 -11.10 4.54 -10.35
C LEU A 202 -10.67 5.83 -11.03
N ARG A 203 -9.37 6.14 -11.13
CA ARG A 203 -8.85 7.37 -11.74
C ARG A 203 -9.56 7.79 -13.04
N PRO A 204 -9.88 6.90 -14.00
CA PRO A 204 -10.54 7.30 -15.24
C PRO A 204 -11.93 7.94 -15.08
N ILE A 205 -12.64 7.76 -13.96
CA ILE A 205 -14.00 8.29 -13.80
C ILE A 205 -14.01 9.80 -13.58
N ASN A 206 -12.95 10.34 -12.98
CA ASN A 206 -12.67 11.77 -12.91
C ASN A 206 -11.14 11.96 -12.76
N PRO A 207 -10.39 12.03 -13.88
CA PRO A 207 -8.93 11.95 -13.86
C PRO A 207 -8.24 13.08 -13.09
N LEU A 208 -8.85 14.28 -13.07
CA LEU A 208 -8.29 15.45 -12.43
C LEU A 208 -8.47 15.36 -10.92
N VAL A 209 -9.70 15.21 -10.44
CA VAL A 209 -9.96 15.20 -8.98
C VAL A 209 -9.42 13.93 -8.33
N ILE A 210 -9.62 12.76 -8.94
CA ILE A 210 -9.06 11.52 -8.39
C ILE A 210 -7.54 11.49 -8.53
N GLY A 211 -6.98 12.17 -9.55
CA GLY A 211 -5.53 12.38 -9.65
C GLY A 211 -4.98 13.07 -8.41
N ALA A 212 -5.54 14.23 -8.06
CA ALA A 212 -5.15 14.97 -6.85
C ALA A 212 -5.31 14.13 -5.57
N LEU A 213 -6.44 13.43 -5.41
CA LEU A 213 -6.65 12.55 -4.26
C LEU A 213 -5.63 11.40 -4.18
N ILE A 214 -5.18 10.86 -5.32
CA ILE A 214 -4.14 9.84 -5.36
C ILE A 214 -2.81 10.43 -4.87
N ASP A 215 -2.45 11.63 -5.33
CA ASP A 215 -1.18 12.27 -4.98
C ASP A 215 -1.14 12.66 -3.48
N ASP A 216 -2.24 13.19 -2.95
CA ASP A 216 -2.38 13.50 -1.51
C ASP A 216 -2.27 12.24 -0.65
N LEU A 217 -3.03 11.18 -1.01
CA LEU A 217 -3.03 9.94 -0.25
C LEU A 217 -1.72 9.15 -0.39
N ASP A 218 -1.01 9.27 -1.52
CA ASP A 218 0.32 8.69 -1.66
C ASP A 218 1.32 9.42 -0.78
N SER A 219 1.23 10.75 -0.66
CA SER A 219 2.03 11.55 0.28
C SER A 219 1.79 11.13 1.73
N VAL A 220 0.52 10.95 2.15
CA VAL A 220 0.17 10.39 3.47
C VAL A 220 0.82 9.01 3.65
N ALA A 221 0.62 8.12 2.68
CA ALA A 221 1.12 6.76 2.78
C ALA A 221 2.65 6.70 2.82
N GLU A 222 3.35 7.57 2.10
CA GLU A 222 4.82 7.66 2.09
C GLU A 222 5.37 8.09 3.46
N VAL A 223 4.79 9.13 4.08
CA VAL A 223 5.22 9.61 5.41
C VAL A 223 5.09 8.49 6.46
N PHE A 224 3.93 7.84 6.53
CA PHE A 224 3.75 6.70 7.44
C PHE A 224 4.60 5.48 7.05
N GLY A 225 5.05 5.40 5.80
CA GLY A 225 6.02 4.40 5.38
C GLY A 225 7.37 4.61 6.01
N ARG A 226 7.90 5.82 5.88
CA ARG A 226 9.19 6.16 6.46
C ARG A 226 9.17 6.02 7.98
N SER A 227 8.11 6.47 8.65
CA SER A 227 7.94 6.27 10.09
C SER A 227 7.98 4.78 10.48
N HIS A 228 7.28 3.93 9.73
CA HIS A 228 7.27 2.50 9.98
C HIS A 228 8.63 1.82 9.70
N ASP A 229 9.30 2.23 8.62
CA ASP A 229 10.60 1.70 8.24
C ASP A 229 11.68 2.08 9.29
N LEU A 230 11.57 3.28 9.88
CA LEU A 230 12.37 3.73 11.03
C LEU A 230 12.08 2.91 12.29
N TYR A 231 10.81 2.71 12.62
CA TYR A 231 10.39 1.90 13.77
C TYR A 231 11.00 0.48 13.70
N PHE A 232 10.86 -0.19 12.55
CA PHE A 232 11.40 -1.55 12.36
C PHE A 232 12.92 -1.62 12.49
N LEU A 233 13.64 -0.61 11.98
CA LEU A 233 15.08 -0.51 12.18
C LEU A 233 15.39 -0.34 13.68
N GLY A 234 14.72 0.58 14.36
CA GLY A 234 14.92 0.81 15.80
C GLY A 234 14.62 -0.42 16.65
N GLU A 235 13.55 -1.14 16.36
CA GLU A 235 13.19 -2.39 17.05
C GLU A 235 14.31 -3.44 16.91
N ARG A 236 14.81 -3.63 15.69
CA ARG A 236 15.89 -4.58 15.42
C ARG A 236 17.20 -4.22 16.13
N LEU A 237 17.52 -2.92 16.21
CA LEU A 237 18.72 -2.43 16.89
C LEU A 237 18.63 -2.56 18.41
N ARG A 238 17.43 -2.43 19.00
CA ARG A 238 17.20 -2.63 20.44
C ARG A 238 17.26 -4.10 20.85
N TYR A 239 16.91 -5.02 19.96
CA TYR A 239 16.98 -6.46 20.22
C TYR A 239 18.42 -7.01 20.17
N ASP A 240 19.40 -6.24 19.69
CA ASP A 240 20.78 -6.70 19.62
C ASP A 240 21.33 -7.04 21.03
N GLY A 241 21.83 -8.26 21.21
CA GLY A 241 22.11 -8.86 22.52
C GLY A 241 23.32 -8.28 23.27
N ALA A 242 24.02 -7.30 22.68
CA ALA A 242 25.14 -6.63 23.32
C ALA A 242 24.66 -5.66 24.40
N GLN A 243 25.08 -5.87 25.65
CA GLN A 243 24.78 -4.97 26.78
C GLN A 243 26.08 -4.45 27.41
N PRO A 244 26.36 -3.13 27.35
CA PRO A 244 25.58 -2.09 26.67
C PRO A 244 25.73 -2.11 25.14
N PRO A 245 24.75 -1.59 24.36
CA PRO A 245 24.86 -1.51 22.92
C PRO A 245 26.03 -0.61 22.49
N PRO A 246 26.65 -0.88 21.33
CA PRO A 246 27.67 -0.02 20.75
C PRO A 246 27.22 1.45 20.69
N ARG A 247 28.18 2.37 20.84
CA ARG A 247 27.90 3.82 20.81
C ARG A 247 27.16 4.23 19.53
N GLU A 248 27.59 3.71 18.39
CA GLU A 248 26.97 3.94 17.07
C GLU A 248 25.48 3.55 17.06
N THR A 249 25.16 2.36 17.58
CA THR A 249 23.78 1.87 17.71
C THR A 249 22.93 2.80 18.57
N ARG A 250 23.46 3.25 19.72
CA ARG A 250 22.74 4.17 20.61
C ARG A 250 22.46 5.51 19.95
N GLU A 251 23.45 6.10 19.28
CA GLU A 251 23.29 7.36 18.54
C GLU A 251 22.24 7.23 17.42
N LEU A 252 22.29 6.12 16.66
CA LEU A 252 21.33 5.85 15.59
C LEU A 252 19.90 5.68 16.12
N VAL A 253 19.71 4.94 17.21
CA VAL A 253 18.39 4.76 17.84
C VAL A 253 17.80 6.11 18.27
N THR A 254 18.61 7.01 18.84
CA THR A 254 18.13 8.36 19.18
C THR A 254 17.67 9.15 17.96
N VAL A 255 18.40 9.09 16.84
CA VAL A 255 18.00 9.74 15.58
C VAL A 255 16.69 9.15 15.04
N ILE A 256 16.55 7.83 15.10
CA ILE A 256 15.34 7.11 14.67
C ILE A 256 14.13 7.57 15.47
N GLU A 257 14.22 7.58 16.81
CA GLU A 257 13.10 7.92 17.69
C GLU A 257 12.63 9.36 17.48
N ALA A 258 13.57 10.31 17.36
CA ALA A 258 13.23 11.71 17.06
C ALA A 258 12.55 11.86 15.69
N SER A 259 13.08 11.19 14.67
CA SER A 259 12.55 11.25 13.29
C SER A 259 11.18 10.59 13.17
N GLU A 260 10.96 9.48 13.87
CA GLU A 260 9.69 8.76 13.89
C GLU A 260 8.56 9.66 14.42
N VAL A 261 8.78 10.34 15.55
CA VAL A 261 7.80 11.26 16.16
C VAL A 261 7.46 12.42 15.23
N GLU A 262 8.48 13.03 14.60
CA GLU A 262 8.25 14.14 13.66
C GLU A 262 7.41 13.69 12.45
N LEU A 263 7.76 12.53 11.86
CA LEU A 263 7.02 11.98 10.72
C LEU A 263 5.60 11.57 11.10
N GLN A 264 5.37 11.01 12.28
CA GLN A 264 4.03 10.67 12.75
C GLN A 264 3.16 11.93 12.87
N ASN A 265 3.66 12.99 13.49
CA ASN A 265 2.92 14.25 13.63
C ASN A 265 2.56 14.84 12.25
N ARG A 266 3.55 14.96 11.36
CA ARG A 266 3.33 15.47 10.00
C ARG A 266 2.37 14.59 9.19
N GLY A 267 2.48 13.27 9.36
CA GLY A 267 1.63 12.29 8.71
C GLY A 267 0.18 12.41 9.17
N VAL A 268 -0.05 12.60 10.47
CA VAL A 268 -1.38 12.82 11.05
C VAL A 268 -2.02 14.07 10.45
N ASP A 269 -1.30 15.20 10.40
CA ASP A 269 -1.85 16.45 9.84
C ASP A 269 -2.25 16.31 8.35
N LEU A 270 -1.45 15.59 7.56
CA LEU A 270 -1.79 15.28 6.17
C LEU A 270 -3.01 14.35 6.07
N ALA A 271 -3.04 13.31 6.91
CA ALA A 271 -4.11 12.32 6.90
C ALA A 271 -5.45 12.90 7.36
N GLU A 272 -5.45 13.81 8.34
CA GLU A 272 -6.68 14.47 8.80
C GLU A 272 -7.29 15.34 7.73
N ARG A 273 -6.48 16.14 7.02
CA ARG A 273 -6.93 16.93 5.88
C ARG A 273 -7.51 16.05 4.77
N PHE A 274 -6.84 14.95 4.45
CA PHE A 274 -7.34 14.02 3.43
C PHE A 274 -8.66 13.32 3.84
N LEU A 275 -8.81 12.97 5.13
CA LEU A 275 -9.93 12.17 5.65
C LEU A 275 -11.06 12.99 6.29
N GLU A 276 -11.05 14.31 6.11
CA GLU A 276 -12.00 15.24 6.71
C GLU A 276 -13.45 14.95 6.27
N GLU A 277 -13.65 14.72 4.97
CA GLU A 277 -14.95 14.47 4.35
C GLU A 277 -15.65 13.27 5.02
N ARG A 278 -16.98 13.35 5.20
CA ARG A 278 -17.76 12.23 5.74
C ARG A 278 -17.75 11.08 4.74
N PRO A 279 -17.61 9.81 5.16
CA PRO A 279 -17.55 8.68 4.23
C PRO A 279 -18.74 8.58 3.26
N ARG A 280 -19.94 8.99 3.68
CA ARG A 280 -21.14 8.99 2.83
C ARG A 280 -21.06 10.03 1.72
N ASP A 281 -20.43 11.17 1.97
CA ASP A 281 -20.32 12.26 1.00
C ASP A 281 -19.24 11.91 -0.04
N PHE A 282 -18.09 11.39 0.43
CA PHE A 282 -17.04 10.82 -0.42
C PHE A 282 -17.60 9.73 -1.35
N GLY A 283 -18.37 8.79 -0.79
CA GLY A 283 -19.04 7.74 -1.55
C GLY A 283 -20.06 8.30 -2.54
N ARG A 284 -20.90 9.26 -2.14
CA ARG A 284 -21.88 9.87 -3.04
C ARG A 284 -21.21 10.50 -4.26
N ARG A 285 -20.14 11.29 -4.04
CA ARG A 285 -19.38 11.96 -5.09
C ARG A 285 -18.77 10.96 -6.09
N LEU A 286 -18.11 9.90 -5.58
CA LEU A 286 -17.60 8.82 -6.44
C LEU A 286 -18.71 8.13 -7.23
N GLY A 287 -19.87 7.91 -6.60
CA GLY A 287 -21.03 7.29 -7.25
C GLY A 287 -21.56 8.10 -8.43
N THR A 288 -21.67 9.43 -8.27
CA THR A 288 -22.09 10.34 -9.35
C THR A 288 -21.14 10.27 -10.53
N TRP A 289 -19.83 10.41 -10.31
CA TRP A 289 -18.84 10.34 -11.40
C TRP A 289 -18.80 8.98 -12.08
N LEU A 290 -18.97 7.90 -11.31
CA LEU A 290 -19.01 6.56 -11.88
C LEU A 290 -20.22 6.38 -12.80
N GLN A 291 -21.40 6.87 -12.41
CA GLN A 291 -22.61 6.83 -13.23
C GLN A 291 -22.44 7.65 -14.53
N GLN A 292 -21.93 8.88 -14.43
CA GLN A 292 -21.61 9.72 -15.59
C GLN A 292 -20.61 9.02 -16.52
N TRP A 293 -19.55 8.45 -15.96
CA TRP A 293 -18.52 7.78 -16.73
C TRP A 293 -19.04 6.54 -17.46
N VAL A 294 -19.93 5.75 -16.84
CA VAL A 294 -20.58 4.59 -17.48
C VAL A 294 -21.51 5.03 -18.61
N ARG A 295 -22.19 6.19 -18.48
CA ARG A 295 -23.03 6.78 -19.55
C ARG A 295 -22.23 7.38 -20.70
N GLY A 296 -20.90 7.45 -20.57
CA GLY A 296 -20.03 8.05 -21.58
C GLY A 296 -19.86 9.56 -21.43
N GLU A 297 -20.51 10.18 -20.45
CA GLU A 297 -20.40 11.61 -20.16
C GLU A 297 -18.95 11.96 -19.75
N ALA A 298 -18.46 13.11 -20.19
CA ALA A 298 -17.17 13.62 -19.74
C ALA A 298 -17.39 14.39 -18.41
N PRO A 299 -16.48 14.25 -17.43
CA PRO A 299 -16.54 15.10 -16.24
C PRO A 299 -16.45 16.57 -16.67
N THR A 300 -17.37 17.41 -16.19
CA THR A 300 -17.38 18.82 -16.58
C THR A 300 -16.24 19.57 -15.89
N VAL A 301 -15.78 20.67 -16.48
CA VAL A 301 -14.80 21.57 -15.83
C VAL A 301 -15.36 22.13 -14.51
N ALA A 302 -16.68 22.30 -14.42
CA ALA A 302 -17.35 22.71 -13.18
C ALA A 302 -17.22 21.65 -12.07
N ASP A 303 -17.36 20.36 -12.38
CA ASP A 303 -17.16 19.26 -11.41
C ASP A 303 -15.73 19.23 -10.85
N ALA A 304 -14.74 19.65 -11.67
CA ALA A 304 -13.35 19.77 -11.28
C ALA A 304 -13.08 20.98 -10.37
N LEU A 305 -13.72 22.12 -10.64
CA LEU A 305 -13.52 23.36 -9.90
C LEU A 305 -14.17 23.34 -8.50
N VAL A 306 -15.40 22.82 -8.39
CA VAL A 306 -16.14 22.77 -7.11
C VAL A 306 -15.45 21.88 -6.06
N CYS A 307 -14.64 20.91 -6.48
CA CYS A 307 -13.91 20.03 -5.55
C CYS A 307 -12.68 20.68 -4.90
N HIS A 308 -12.05 21.67 -5.54
CA HIS A 308 -10.90 22.38 -4.94
C HIS A 308 -11.36 23.38 -3.86
N ASP A 309 -12.52 24.00 -4.05
CA ASP A 309 -13.01 25.08 -3.18
C ASP A 309 -13.48 24.63 -1.78
N VAL A 310 -13.70 23.34 -1.54
CA VAL A 310 -14.05 22.85 -0.19
C VAL A 310 -12.88 22.99 0.79
N SER A 311 -11.63 23.07 0.28
CA SER A 311 -10.44 23.37 1.07
C SER A 311 -10.11 24.87 1.19
N VAL A 312 -10.84 25.73 0.46
CA VAL A 312 -10.65 27.19 0.46
C VAL A 312 -11.75 27.92 1.25
N LEU A 313 -12.80 27.20 1.64
CA LEU A 313 -13.88 27.71 2.50
C LEU A 313 -13.84 27.08 3.89
N LYS A 314 -12.74 27.30 4.64
CA LYS A 314 -12.69 27.58 6.09
C LYS A 314 -11.28 27.77 6.61
#